data_AF-A0AAU2UBL0-F1
#
_entry.id   AF-A0AAU2UBL0-F1
#
_cell.length_a   1.000
_cell.length_b   1.000
_cell.length_c   1.000
_cell.angle_alpha   90.00
_cell.angle_beta   90.00
_cell.angle_gamma   90.00
#
_symmetry.space_group_name_H-M   'P 1'
#
loop_
_entity.id
_entity.type
_entity.pdbx_description
1 polymer ?
#
loop_
_entity_poly.entity_id
_entity_poly.type
_entity_poly.pdbx_seq_one_letter_code
_entity_poly.pdbx_strand_id
1 'polypeptide(L)'
;MVDLGQPAVRTGCFGDRGGIAFAGRGELVMVRMRELYYYDYVHDFGLSGFAAALCSRVTLRTEEPVVLALAGAQAEDEDDQLGRDVRLLLDSPLPDEVLHAVWLAAVRRSFDPADEGTGIRHWLRRVAEVCPPRTRERGQAEAEILDGARPTVSEEELREVVAAEIESAAAALRRAVAVPDIVPALLRVVREVDADLGFRLFLRAAKAYSVPIGKESYDRLLGIGELLAHPLIAVHDELNVRWPAIDPGRRNFDLGRFGLPVLASMFHGTDWKYQGTVAENLRSLVGSDAVSAPGSYAAVLLEDVRRLLDSALSDEAVTAMWRTASKRLYVDAAYDNDEGFDADVRAWLERVARACLDRLREVDPVYVPYLSPARTDLTGAVLREVREAARTEAAEVRDVARVLEDVVITVDPDLGFRLLLQILFTHDVPVPDARRDRYRTLGERLGFSPDHLDDQLPRRKD
;
A
#
# COMPACT_ATOMS: atom_id res chain seq x y z
N MET A 1 17.74 -14.98 -0.56
CA MET A 1 18.30 -13.64 -0.32
C MET A 1 17.79 -12.77 -1.44
N VAL A 2 16.55 -12.29 -1.27
CA VAL A 2 15.77 -11.59 -2.29
C VAL A 2 15.94 -10.10 -2.01
N ASP A 3 16.50 -9.40 -2.98
CA ASP A 3 16.72 -7.95 -2.97
C ASP A 3 15.39 -7.28 -3.33
N LEU A 4 14.68 -6.80 -2.31
CA LEU A 4 13.48 -5.99 -2.49
C LEU A 4 13.93 -4.56 -2.76
N GLY A 5 13.79 -4.12 -4.02
CA GLY A 5 14.22 -2.81 -4.49
C GLY A 5 13.69 -1.67 -3.62
N GLN A 6 14.61 -0.92 -3.02
CA GLN A 6 14.36 0.32 -2.31
C GLN A 6 13.79 1.40 -3.26
N PRO A 7 12.87 2.26 -2.80
CA PRO A 7 12.49 3.45 -3.53
C PRO A 7 13.61 4.50 -3.48
N ALA A 8 13.94 5.06 -4.64
CA ALA A 8 15.00 6.05 -4.80
C ALA A 8 14.66 7.37 -4.09
N VAL A 9 15.43 7.71 -3.05
CA VAL A 9 15.41 9.02 -2.38
C VAL A 9 16.03 10.08 -3.31
N ARG A 10 15.23 11.06 -3.73
CA ARG A 10 15.67 12.21 -4.55
C ARG A 10 16.37 13.25 -3.65
N THR A 11 17.67 13.43 -3.83
CA THR A 11 18.42 14.57 -3.31
C THR A 11 18.34 15.75 -4.30
N GLY A 12 17.63 16.81 -3.91
CA GLY A 12 17.62 18.08 -4.62
C GLY A 12 18.70 19.01 -4.10
N CYS A 13 19.71 19.31 -4.92
CA CYS A 13 20.71 20.34 -4.66
C CYS A 13 20.06 21.72 -4.67
N PHE A 14 20.10 22.45 -3.55
CA PHE A 14 19.83 23.89 -3.52
C PHE A 14 21.01 24.65 -2.94
N GLY A 15 21.35 25.72 -3.65
CA GLY A 15 22.59 26.47 -3.52
C GLY A 15 22.68 27.40 -2.31
N ASP A 16 23.93 27.54 -1.93
CA ASP A 16 24.59 28.52 -1.07
C ASP A 16 23.99 29.95 -1.15
N ARG A 17 23.49 30.46 -0.02
CA ARG A 17 23.45 31.90 0.30
C ARG A 17 23.62 32.10 1.81
N GLY A 18 24.71 32.75 2.17
CA GLY A 18 25.04 33.06 3.56
C GLY A 18 24.19 34.16 4.19
N GLY A 19 24.25 34.22 5.51
CA GLY A 19 24.14 35.48 6.25
C GLY A 19 23.27 35.48 7.52
N ILE A 20 23.98 35.70 8.63
CA ILE A 20 23.58 36.43 9.84
C ILE A 20 22.99 35.59 10.99
N ALA A 21 23.84 35.43 12.01
CA ALA A 21 23.54 34.92 13.33
C ALA A 21 22.65 35.87 14.13
N PHE A 22 21.57 35.34 14.70
CA PHE A 22 20.86 35.93 15.84
C PHE A 22 20.93 34.94 17.00
N ALA A 23 21.64 35.33 18.06
CA ALA A 23 21.69 34.60 19.32
C ALA A 23 20.41 34.87 20.12
N GLY A 24 19.41 33.99 19.96
CA GLY A 24 18.27 33.88 20.86
C GLY A 24 18.42 32.61 21.70
N ARG A 25 18.22 32.71 23.03
CA ARG A 25 18.16 31.55 23.93
C ARG A 25 16.93 30.72 23.57
N GLY A 26 17.11 29.73 22.69
CA GLY A 26 16.12 28.70 22.44
C GLY A 26 16.15 27.70 23.58
N GLU A 27 14.99 27.47 24.20
CA GLU A 27 14.73 26.16 24.80
C GLU A 27 15.05 25.12 23.74
N LEU A 28 15.98 24.22 24.05
CA LEU A 28 16.24 23.05 23.21
C LEU A 28 14.97 22.20 23.24
N VAL A 29 14.09 22.44 22.26
CA VAL A 29 13.06 21.47 21.88
C VAL A 29 13.86 20.22 21.53
N MET A 30 13.87 19.23 22.43
CA MET A 30 14.46 17.94 22.13
C MET A 30 13.63 17.32 21.02
N VAL A 31 14.08 17.50 19.78
CA VAL A 31 13.55 16.77 18.63
C VAL A 31 13.87 15.31 18.88
N ARG A 32 12.88 14.55 19.33
CA ARG A 32 13.00 13.10 19.50
C ARG A 32 13.18 12.50 18.11
N MET A 33 14.35 11.94 17.83
CA MET A 33 14.61 11.28 16.55
C MET A 33 13.66 10.09 16.40
N ARG A 34 12.81 10.13 15.38
CA ARG A 34 11.87 9.05 15.05
C ARG A 34 12.60 7.92 14.31
N GLU A 35 12.09 6.70 14.41
CA GLU A 35 12.66 5.53 13.77
C GLU A 35 12.00 5.26 12.41
N LEU A 36 12.70 4.52 11.55
CA LEU A 36 12.19 4.08 10.25
C LEU A 36 11.59 2.68 10.40
N TYR A 37 10.36 2.62 10.90
CA TYR A 37 9.73 1.36 11.27
C TYR A 37 9.50 0.42 10.08
N TYR A 38 9.23 0.93 8.88
CA TYR A 38 9.05 0.09 7.68
C TYR A 38 10.29 -0.71 7.29
N TYR A 39 11.47 -0.37 7.82
CA TYR A 39 12.71 -1.11 7.57
C TYR A 39 12.82 -2.35 8.46
N ASP A 40 12.41 -2.24 9.71
CA ASP A 40 12.55 -3.31 10.72
C ASP A 40 11.26 -4.15 10.88
N TYR A 41 10.10 -3.62 10.48
CA TYR A 41 8.81 -4.22 10.73
C TYR A 41 7.96 -4.31 9.47
N VAL A 42 7.25 -5.43 9.32
CA VAL A 42 6.28 -5.67 8.25
C VAL A 42 4.84 -5.57 8.77
N HIS A 43 4.59 -5.93 10.02
CA HIS A 43 3.26 -5.97 10.65
C HIS A 43 3.21 -5.06 11.88
N ASP A 44 2.09 -5.09 12.63
CA ASP A 44 2.01 -4.46 13.95
C ASP A 44 3.18 -4.90 14.84
N PHE A 45 3.77 -3.95 15.55
CA PHE A 45 4.98 -4.15 16.36
C PHE A 45 4.87 -3.47 17.73
N GLY A 46 5.82 -3.77 18.61
CA GLY A 46 5.85 -3.28 19.98
C GLY A 46 4.61 -3.70 20.77
N LEU A 47 4.09 -2.80 21.61
CA LEU A 47 2.91 -3.08 22.42
C LEU A 47 1.65 -3.35 21.58
N SER A 48 1.54 -2.72 20.41
CA SER A 48 0.45 -2.97 19.45
C SER A 48 0.54 -4.37 18.85
N GLY A 49 1.74 -4.77 18.39
CA GLY A 49 2.00 -6.12 17.85
C GLY A 49 1.74 -7.20 18.89
N PHE A 50 2.18 -6.98 20.13
CA PHE A 50 1.92 -7.89 21.23
C PHE A 50 0.42 -8.04 21.52
N ALA A 51 -0.32 -6.92 21.55
CA ALA A 51 -1.76 -6.96 21.71
C ALA A 51 -2.48 -7.67 20.56
N ALA A 52 -2.00 -7.51 19.31
CA ALA A 52 -2.50 -8.23 18.15
C ALA A 52 -2.27 -9.75 18.28
N ALA A 53 -1.09 -10.17 18.73
CA ALA A 53 -0.75 -11.57 18.95
C ALA A 53 -1.61 -12.24 20.04
N LEU A 54 -2.07 -11.47 21.04
CA LEU A 54 -3.06 -11.94 22.01
C LEU A 54 -4.47 -12.01 21.40
N CYS A 55 -4.86 -11.01 20.61
CA CYS A 55 -6.15 -10.99 19.93
C CYS A 55 -6.33 -12.13 18.94
N SER A 56 -5.27 -12.61 18.28
CA SER A 56 -5.37 -13.74 17.34
C SER A 56 -5.62 -15.09 18.04
N ARG A 57 -5.49 -15.15 19.38
CA ARG A 57 -5.58 -16.37 20.19
C ARG A 57 -6.87 -16.47 21.02
N VAL A 58 -7.97 -15.86 20.55
CA VAL A 58 -9.27 -15.75 21.27
C VAL A 58 -9.81 -17.07 21.84
N THR A 59 -9.43 -18.22 21.28
CA THR A 59 -9.90 -19.54 21.72
C THR A 59 -9.20 -20.06 22.98
N LEU A 60 -8.12 -19.42 23.43
CA LEU A 60 -7.37 -19.80 24.62
C LEU A 60 -7.57 -18.74 25.70
N ARG A 61 -8.14 -19.13 26.84
CA ARG A 61 -8.05 -18.32 28.05
C ARG A 61 -6.56 -18.18 28.36
N THR A 62 -6.02 -16.98 28.18
CA THR A 62 -4.57 -16.79 28.28
C THR A 62 -4.26 -16.41 29.72
N GLU A 63 -3.79 -17.38 30.50
CA GLU A 63 -3.33 -17.15 31.87
C GLU A 63 -2.06 -16.28 31.87
N GLU A 64 -1.83 -15.53 32.95
CA GLU A 64 -0.70 -14.61 33.08
C GLU A 64 0.66 -15.22 32.69
N PRO A 65 1.04 -16.44 33.11
CA PRO A 65 2.33 -17.03 32.73
C PRO A 65 2.48 -17.24 31.22
N VAL A 66 1.38 -17.57 30.54
CA VAL A 66 1.37 -17.75 29.08
C VAL A 66 1.55 -16.41 28.39
N VAL A 67 0.84 -15.37 28.84
CA VAL A 67 0.98 -14.01 28.28
C VAL A 67 2.42 -13.49 28.44
N LEU A 68 3.05 -13.72 29.60
CA LEU A 68 4.45 -13.32 29.82
C LEU A 68 5.44 -14.11 28.96
N ALA A 69 5.21 -15.41 28.78
CA ALA A 69 6.04 -16.22 27.88
C ALA A 69 5.97 -15.70 26.44
N LEU A 70 4.80 -15.22 25.99
CA LEU A 70 4.64 -14.60 24.68
C LEU A 70 5.35 -13.25 24.57
N ALA A 71 5.29 -12.43 25.62
CA ALA A 71 6.05 -11.18 25.66
C ALA A 71 7.56 -11.44 25.58
N GLY A 72 8.05 -12.45 26.29
CA GLY A 72 9.45 -12.89 26.23
C GLY A 72 9.85 -13.37 24.84
N ALA A 73 9.06 -14.25 24.23
CA ALA A 73 9.31 -14.76 22.88
C ALA A 73 9.34 -13.62 21.83
N GLN A 74 8.39 -12.68 21.90
CA GLN A 74 8.38 -11.54 20.97
C GLN A 74 9.60 -10.63 21.15
N ALA A 75 10.06 -10.42 22.38
CA ALA A 75 11.28 -9.66 22.63
C ALA A 75 12.55 -10.40 22.19
N GLU A 76 12.53 -11.74 22.11
CA GLU A 76 13.62 -12.53 21.54
C GLU A 76 13.70 -12.39 20.01
N ASP A 77 12.55 -12.31 19.33
CA ASP A 77 12.41 -12.08 17.87
C ASP A 77 12.76 -10.63 17.43
N GLU A 78 13.69 -9.99 18.12
CA GLU A 78 14.23 -8.64 17.84
C GLU A 78 13.25 -7.46 17.94
N ASP A 79 12.04 -7.65 18.48
CA ASP A 79 11.13 -6.55 18.83
C ASP A 79 11.53 -5.91 20.17
N ASP A 80 12.58 -5.08 20.15
CA ASP A 80 12.94 -4.24 21.29
C ASP A 80 11.93 -3.12 21.56
N GLN A 81 11.03 -2.85 20.60
CA GLN A 81 10.01 -1.83 20.70
C GLN A 81 8.96 -2.15 21.76
N LEU A 82 8.63 -3.43 21.99
CA LEU A 82 7.70 -3.83 23.07
C LEU A 82 8.21 -3.34 24.43
N GLY A 83 9.49 -3.60 24.73
CA GLY A 83 10.11 -3.15 25.98
C GLY A 83 10.20 -1.63 26.10
N ARG A 84 10.40 -0.91 24.98
CA ARG A 84 10.43 0.56 24.96
C ARG A 84 9.04 1.15 25.22
N ASP A 85 8.01 0.65 24.55
CA ASP A 85 6.62 1.11 24.72
C ASP A 85 6.14 0.93 26.17
N VAL A 86 6.42 -0.24 26.74
CA VAL A 86 6.05 -0.56 28.13
C VAL A 86 6.75 0.37 29.12
N ARG A 87 8.06 0.64 28.93
CA ARG A 87 8.80 1.59 29.77
C ARG A 87 8.27 3.01 29.62
N LEU A 88 7.93 3.45 28.41
CA LEU A 88 7.31 4.76 28.19
C LEU A 88 6.00 4.92 28.97
N LEU A 89 5.15 3.89 28.99
CA LEU A 89 3.92 3.92 29.78
C LEU A 89 4.21 3.89 31.29
N LEU A 90 5.19 3.10 31.73
CA LEU A 90 5.58 3.02 33.14
C LEU A 90 6.15 4.35 33.67
N ASP A 91 6.95 5.04 32.88
CA ASP A 91 7.57 6.33 33.23
C ASP A 91 6.60 7.51 33.10
N SER A 92 5.43 7.29 32.47
CA SER A 92 4.42 8.33 32.27
C SER A 92 3.65 8.71 33.55
N PRO A 93 3.11 9.94 33.62
CA PRO A 93 2.25 10.38 34.72
C PRO A 93 0.80 9.86 34.60
N LEU A 94 0.51 8.99 33.62
CA LEU A 94 -0.85 8.49 33.41
C LEU A 94 -1.33 7.68 34.61
N PRO A 95 -2.59 7.86 35.07
CA PRO A 95 -3.12 7.05 36.15
C PRO A 95 -3.43 5.64 35.66
N ASP A 96 -3.49 4.69 36.59
CA ASP A 96 -3.68 3.26 36.30
C ASP A 96 -4.96 2.99 35.51
N GLU A 97 -6.02 3.77 35.74
CA GLU A 97 -7.29 3.61 35.01
C GLU A 97 -7.13 3.91 33.51
N VAL A 98 -6.28 4.87 33.14
CA VAL A 98 -6.00 5.18 31.73
C VAL A 98 -5.17 4.07 31.09
N LEU A 99 -4.11 3.62 31.77
CA LEU A 99 -3.26 2.52 31.30
C LEU A 99 -4.07 1.23 31.13
N HIS A 100 -4.96 0.94 32.08
CA HIS A 100 -5.83 -0.22 32.05
C HIS A 100 -6.84 -0.14 30.90
N ALA A 101 -7.46 1.01 30.69
CA ALA A 101 -8.42 1.22 29.60
C ALA A 101 -7.77 1.00 28.21
N VAL A 102 -6.60 1.60 27.97
CA VAL A 102 -5.92 1.43 26.66
C VAL A 102 -5.42 0.00 26.46
N TRP A 103 -4.94 -0.67 27.51
CA TRP A 103 -4.57 -2.09 27.44
C TRP A 103 -5.77 -2.96 27.07
N LEU A 104 -6.88 -2.86 27.81
CA LEU A 104 -8.09 -3.66 27.56
C LEU A 104 -8.68 -3.40 26.17
N ALA A 105 -8.58 -2.18 25.66
CA ALA A 105 -9.01 -1.86 24.32
C ALA A 105 -8.09 -2.49 23.26
N ALA A 106 -6.77 -2.41 23.46
CA ALA A 106 -5.80 -2.99 22.53
C ALA A 106 -5.94 -4.53 22.41
N VAL A 107 -6.17 -5.22 23.54
CA VAL A 107 -6.30 -6.69 23.56
C VAL A 107 -7.74 -7.19 23.41
N ARG A 108 -8.71 -6.31 23.11
CA ARG A 108 -10.14 -6.67 23.05
C ARG A 108 -10.65 -7.39 24.30
N ARG A 109 -10.11 -7.06 25.47
CA ARG A 109 -10.38 -7.74 26.76
C ARG A 109 -10.07 -9.25 26.77
N SER A 110 -9.20 -9.73 25.88
CA SER A 110 -8.76 -11.15 25.89
C SER A 110 -7.93 -11.50 27.13
N PHE A 111 -7.31 -10.50 27.75
CA PHE A 111 -6.56 -10.61 29.00
C PHE A 111 -6.71 -9.34 29.84
N ASP A 112 -7.16 -9.51 31.08
CA ASP A 112 -7.24 -8.45 32.08
C ASP A 112 -6.35 -8.80 33.29
N PRO A 113 -5.26 -8.04 33.55
CA PRO A 113 -4.43 -8.25 34.73
C PRO A 113 -5.21 -8.23 36.06
N ALA A 114 -6.30 -7.47 36.14
CA ALA A 114 -7.10 -7.34 37.35
C ALA A 114 -7.87 -8.63 37.68
N ASP A 115 -8.25 -9.42 36.66
CA ASP A 115 -8.88 -10.73 36.86
C ASP A 115 -7.92 -11.74 37.50
N GLU A 116 -6.61 -11.52 37.33
CA GLU A 116 -5.51 -12.30 37.94
C GLU A 116 -4.99 -11.65 39.25
N GLY A 117 -5.72 -10.67 39.80
CA GLY A 117 -5.36 -9.99 41.05
C GLY A 117 -4.18 -9.02 40.94
N THR A 118 -3.81 -8.62 39.72
CA THR A 118 -2.64 -7.79 39.44
C THR A 118 -3.03 -6.41 38.89
N GLY A 119 -2.46 -5.34 39.45
CA GLY A 119 -2.64 -3.99 38.90
C GLY A 119 -1.88 -3.77 37.59
N ILE A 120 -2.39 -2.92 36.69
CA ILE A 120 -1.83 -2.71 35.34
C ILE A 120 -0.35 -2.31 35.35
N ARG A 121 0.09 -1.44 36.28
CA ARG A 121 1.51 -1.07 36.37
C ARG A 121 2.39 -2.21 36.85
N HIS A 122 1.89 -3.07 37.74
CA HIS A 122 2.64 -4.25 38.15
C HIS A 122 2.80 -5.21 36.99
N TRP A 123 1.70 -5.45 36.24
CA TRP A 123 1.72 -6.22 35.01
C TRP A 123 2.75 -5.69 33.99
N LEU A 124 2.70 -4.39 33.67
CA LEU A 124 3.65 -3.77 32.75
C LEU A 124 5.12 -3.90 33.22
N ARG A 125 5.39 -3.83 34.53
CA ARG A 125 6.75 -4.09 35.05
C ARG A 125 7.21 -5.52 34.76
N ARG A 126 6.34 -6.51 34.95
CA ARG A 126 6.66 -7.91 34.62
C ARG A 126 6.93 -8.10 33.13
N VAL A 127 6.17 -7.42 32.26
CA VAL A 127 6.46 -7.39 30.81
C VAL A 127 7.83 -6.75 30.55
N ALA A 128 8.14 -5.61 31.19
CA ALA A 128 9.43 -4.95 31.02
C ALA A 128 10.64 -5.79 31.50
N GLU A 129 10.43 -6.66 32.49
CA GLU A 129 11.44 -7.60 33.00
C GLU A 129 11.79 -8.69 31.98
N VAL A 130 10.81 -9.21 31.23
CA VAL A 130 11.04 -10.21 30.18
C VAL A 130 11.47 -9.60 28.84
N CYS A 131 11.34 -8.28 28.68
CA CYS A 131 11.75 -7.54 27.48
C CYS A 131 12.95 -6.61 27.79
N PRO A 132 14.16 -7.11 28.07
CA PRO A 132 15.28 -6.31 28.56
C PRO A 132 15.65 -5.16 27.59
N PRO A 133 16.20 -4.02 28.07
CA PRO A 133 16.65 -2.96 27.18
C PRO A 133 17.74 -3.50 26.25
N ARG A 134 17.55 -3.34 24.95
CA ARG A 134 18.56 -3.66 23.94
C ARG A 134 18.91 -2.39 23.19
N THR A 135 20.20 -2.19 22.95
CA THR A 135 20.68 -1.21 21.99
C THR A 135 20.89 -1.97 20.70
N ARG A 136 20.11 -1.66 19.65
CA ARG A 136 20.32 -2.25 18.33
C ARG A 136 21.66 -1.76 17.79
N GLU A 137 22.63 -2.67 17.64
CA GLU A 137 23.91 -2.34 17.00
C GLU A 137 23.68 -2.20 15.49
N ARG A 138 23.59 -0.96 14.99
CA ARG A 138 23.57 -0.69 13.55
C ARG A 138 24.97 -0.36 13.08
N GLY A 139 25.34 -0.84 11.90
CA GLY A 139 26.59 -0.45 11.26
C GLY A 139 26.62 1.07 11.00
N GLN A 140 27.79 1.71 11.08
CA GLN A 140 27.89 3.17 10.92
C GLN A 140 27.29 3.68 9.59
N ALA A 141 27.55 2.98 8.48
CA ALA A 141 27.01 3.33 7.17
C ALA A 141 25.49 3.20 7.10
N GLU A 142 24.92 2.19 7.76
CA GLU A 142 23.48 2.00 7.85
C GLU A 142 22.83 3.09 8.71
N ALA A 143 23.46 3.45 9.83
CA ALA A 143 23.00 4.55 10.68
C ALA A 143 22.99 5.89 9.94
N GLU A 144 24.06 6.22 9.20
CA GLU A 144 24.15 7.45 8.40
C GLU A 144 23.07 7.54 7.32
N ILE A 145 22.77 6.43 6.62
CA ILE A 145 21.70 6.38 5.61
C ILE A 145 20.33 6.57 6.27
N LEU A 146 20.06 5.84 7.36
CA LEU A 146 18.76 5.87 8.02
C LEU A 146 18.51 7.24 8.68
N ASP A 147 19.51 7.85 9.30
CA ASP A 147 19.40 9.17 9.92
C ASP A 147 19.00 10.25 8.92
N GLY A 148 19.50 10.18 7.68
CA GLY A 148 19.11 11.09 6.60
C GLY A 148 17.67 10.91 6.09
N ALA A 149 17.04 9.75 6.36
CA ALA A 149 15.69 9.42 5.92
C ALA A 149 14.63 9.51 7.03
N ARG A 150 15.03 9.73 8.29
CA ARG A 150 14.10 9.80 9.44
C ARG A 150 13.07 10.92 9.27
N PRO A 151 11.83 10.71 9.76
CA PRO A 151 10.84 11.77 9.81
C PRO A 151 11.33 12.98 10.61
N THR A 152 11.07 14.17 10.08
CA THR A 152 11.46 15.46 10.68
C THR A 152 10.31 16.19 11.39
N VAL A 153 9.13 15.54 11.48
CA VAL A 153 7.94 16.08 12.13
C VAL A 153 8.19 16.30 13.63
N SER A 154 7.75 17.46 14.14
CA SER A 154 7.83 17.76 15.58
C SER A 154 6.85 16.90 16.37
N GLU A 155 7.16 16.64 17.65
CA GLU A 155 6.24 15.88 18.51
C GLU A 155 4.94 16.64 18.74
N GLU A 156 5.00 17.96 18.84
CA GLU A 156 3.82 18.82 19.00
C GLU A 156 2.87 18.71 17.80
N GLU A 157 3.40 18.83 16.59
CA GLU A 157 2.62 18.66 15.35
C GLU A 157 2.01 17.26 15.26
N LEU A 158 2.80 16.24 15.57
CA LEU A 158 2.33 14.85 15.55
C LEU A 158 1.20 14.62 16.58
N ARG A 159 1.33 15.17 17.79
CA ARG A 159 0.28 15.12 18.82
C ARG A 159 -1.02 15.74 18.34
N GLU A 160 -0.94 16.90 17.69
CA GLU A 160 -2.11 17.59 17.14
C GLU A 160 -2.79 16.75 16.06
N VAL A 161 -2.03 16.25 15.09
CA VAL A 161 -2.56 15.44 13.98
C VAL A 161 -3.18 14.14 14.48
N VAL A 162 -2.49 13.39 15.35
CA VAL A 162 -3.00 12.12 15.90
C VAL A 162 -4.22 12.36 16.79
N ALA A 163 -4.20 13.38 17.64
CA ALA A 163 -5.34 13.70 18.50
C ALA A 163 -6.58 14.10 17.67
N ALA A 164 -6.40 14.88 16.61
CA ALA A 164 -7.49 15.28 15.72
C ALA A 164 -8.17 14.07 15.06
N GLU A 165 -7.39 13.06 14.62
CA GLU A 165 -7.99 11.87 14.02
C GLU A 165 -8.69 10.98 15.07
N ILE A 166 -8.16 10.86 16.29
CA ILE A 166 -8.86 10.16 17.39
C ILE A 166 -10.18 10.86 17.73
N GLU A 167 -10.20 12.20 17.77
CA GLU A 167 -11.40 12.99 18.03
C GLU A 167 -12.44 12.83 16.92
N SER A 168 -12.00 12.82 15.64
CA SER A 168 -12.85 12.51 14.48
C SER A 168 -13.49 11.11 14.59
N ALA A 169 -12.72 10.11 15.03
CA ALA A 169 -13.19 8.75 15.23
C ALA A 169 -13.99 8.51 16.53
N ALA A 170 -14.10 9.50 17.42
CA ALA A 170 -14.62 9.33 18.78
C ALA A 170 -16.03 8.71 18.84
N ALA A 171 -16.93 9.13 17.96
CA ALA A 171 -18.30 8.58 17.94
C ALA A 171 -18.36 7.13 17.45
N ALA A 172 -17.44 6.71 16.57
CA ALA A 172 -17.33 5.31 16.16
C ALA A 172 -16.71 4.47 17.27
N LEU A 173 -15.62 4.96 17.89
CA LEU A 173 -14.96 4.31 19.03
C LEU A 173 -15.91 4.07 20.20
N ARG A 174 -16.64 5.09 20.66
CA ARG A 174 -17.60 4.95 21.78
C ARG A 174 -18.72 3.95 21.53
N ARG A 175 -19.08 3.73 20.26
CA ARG A 175 -20.14 2.77 19.88
C ARG A 175 -19.63 1.34 19.79
N ALA A 176 -18.41 1.16 19.28
CA ALA A 176 -17.87 -0.17 18.97
C ALA A 176 -17.01 -0.76 20.10
N VAL A 177 -16.28 0.08 20.84
CA VAL A 177 -15.35 -0.37 21.88
C VAL A 177 -16.08 -0.51 23.21
N ALA A 178 -16.03 -1.72 23.80
CA ALA A 178 -16.71 -2.05 25.06
C ALA A 178 -16.00 -1.49 26.32
N VAL A 179 -14.88 -0.78 26.17
CA VAL A 179 -14.12 -0.18 27.26
C VAL A 179 -14.59 1.27 27.45
N PRO A 180 -15.12 1.63 28.64
CA PRO A 180 -15.50 3.00 28.95
C PRO A 180 -14.33 3.97 28.79
N ASP A 181 -14.63 5.22 28.45
CA ASP A 181 -13.64 6.31 28.42
C ASP A 181 -12.40 6.06 27.53
N ILE A 182 -12.50 5.16 26.55
CA ILE A 182 -11.36 4.86 25.67
C ILE A 182 -10.87 6.08 24.88
N VAL A 183 -11.77 6.95 24.41
CA VAL A 183 -11.40 8.16 23.66
C VAL A 183 -10.54 9.10 24.52
N PRO A 184 -10.99 9.56 25.71
CA PRO A 184 -10.14 10.38 26.56
C PRO A 184 -8.87 9.65 27.01
N ALA A 185 -8.90 8.33 27.23
CA ALA A 185 -7.70 7.57 27.57
C ALA A 185 -6.64 7.60 26.45
N LEU A 186 -7.02 7.36 25.19
CA LEU A 186 -6.12 7.44 24.04
C LEU A 186 -5.57 8.86 23.84
N LEU A 187 -6.41 9.89 23.96
CA LEU A 187 -5.96 11.28 23.84
C LEU A 187 -4.93 11.65 24.92
N ARG A 188 -5.06 11.10 26.12
CA ARG A 188 -4.06 11.29 27.18
C ARG A 188 -2.74 10.60 26.86
N VAL A 189 -2.75 9.38 26.28
CA VAL A 189 -1.51 8.74 25.81
C VAL A 189 -0.80 9.62 24.77
N VAL A 190 -1.53 10.13 23.78
CA VAL A 190 -0.97 11.02 22.76
C VAL A 190 -0.37 12.27 23.38
N ARG A 191 -1.12 12.96 24.26
CA ARG A 191 -0.73 14.27 24.81
C ARG A 191 0.34 14.20 25.90
N GLU A 192 0.32 13.16 26.73
CA GLU A 192 1.15 13.06 27.95
C GLU A 192 2.29 12.05 27.84
N VAL A 193 2.29 11.17 26.83
CA VAL A 193 3.31 10.11 26.68
C VAL A 193 4.05 10.26 25.35
N ASP A 194 3.40 9.87 24.25
CA ASP A 194 4.00 9.84 22.92
C ASP A 194 2.92 9.67 21.85
N ALA A 195 2.97 10.50 20.82
CA ALA A 195 1.97 10.46 19.75
C ALA A 195 2.06 9.22 18.85
N ASP A 196 3.25 8.65 18.61
CA ASP A 196 3.41 7.40 17.86
C ASP A 196 2.76 6.23 18.62
N LEU A 197 3.09 6.06 19.90
CA LEU A 197 2.49 5.01 20.72
C LEU A 197 0.96 5.20 20.82
N GLY A 198 0.50 6.44 21.01
CA GLY A 198 -0.93 6.75 21.02
C GLY A 198 -1.63 6.41 19.70
N PHE A 199 -1.00 6.69 18.56
CA PHE A 199 -1.50 6.32 17.24
C PHE A 199 -1.57 4.79 17.05
N ARG A 200 -0.51 4.05 17.41
CA ARG A 200 -0.50 2.58 17.32
C ARG A 200 -1.57 1.94 18.21
N LEU A 201 -1.75 2.43 19.44
CA LEU A 201 -2.82 1.96 20.33
C LEU A 201 -4.22 2.29 19.81
N PHE A 202 -4.40 3.45 19.20
CA PHE A 202 -5.65 3.81 18.51
C PHE A 202 -5.94 2.84 17.36
N LEU A 203 -4.97 2.60 16.47
CA LEU A 203 -5.12 1.65 15.36
C LEU A 203 -5.44 0.25 15.88
N ARG A 204 -4.73 -0.23 16.91
CA ARG A 204 -4.96 -1.55 17.48
C ARG A 204 -6.36 -1.71 18.06
N ALA A 205 -6.85 -0.71 18.80
CA ALA A 205 -8.22 -0.70 19.31
C ALA A 205 -9.25 -0.68 18.16
N ALA A 206 -8.99 0.11 17.11
CA ALA A 206 -9.84 0.17 15.93
C ALA A 206 -9.93 -1.18 15.22
N LYS A 207 -8.79 -1.86 14.99
CA LYS A 207 -8.73 -3.20 14.40
C LYS A 207 -9.40 -4.24 15.29
N ALA A 208 -9.05 -4.28 16.57
CA ALA A 208 -9.54 -5.26 17.55
C ALA A 208 -11.07 -5.26 17.69
N TYR A 209 -11.71 -4.09 17.61
CA TYR A 209 -13.16 -3.94 17.68
C TYR A 209 -13.83 -3.73 16.32
N SER A 210 -13.08 -3.88 15.21
CA SER A 210 -13.55 -3.64 13.85
C SER A 210 -14.32 -2.31 13.73
N VAL A 211 -13.76 -1.24 14.30
CA VAL A 211 -14.36 0.10 14.32
C VAL A 211 -14.53 0.57 12.87
N PRO A 212 -15.74 0.95 12.43
CA PRO A 212 -15.93 1.37 11.05
C PRO A 212 -15.25 2.71 10.75
N ILE A 213 -14.34 2.73 9.78
CA ILE A 213 -13.58 3.92 9.34
C ILE A 213 -14.00 4.33 7.93
N GLY A 214 -14.31 5.60 7.68
CA GLY A 214 -14.59 6.09 6.33
C GLY A 214 -13.31 6.23 5.49
N LYS A 215 -13.42 6.18 4.15
CA LYS A 215 -12.26 6.31 3.23
C LYS A 215 -11.39 7.55 3.50
N GLU A 216 -11.99 8.71 3.73
CA GLU A 216 -11.22 9.93 4.03
C GLU A 216 -10.42 9.82 5.34
N SER A 217 -10.99 9.21 6.39
CA SER A 217 -10.26 8.93 7.63
C SER A 217 -9.14 7.93 7.37
N TYR A 218 -9.42 6.86 6.62
CA TYR A 218 -8.42 5.88 6.24
C TYR A 218 -7.22 6.52 5.52
N ASP A 219 -7.46 7.44 4.58
CA ASP A 219 -6.39 8.17 3.88
C ASP A 219 -5.56 9.03 4.82
N ARG A 220 -6.20 9.70 5.79
CA ARG A 220 -5.47 10.44 6.83
C ARG A 220 -4.66 9.51 7.74
N LEU A 221 -5.16 8.33 8.08
CA LEU A 221 -4.40 7.34 8.84
C LEU A 221 -3.17 6.86 8.08
N LEU A 222 -3.29 6.62 6.78
CA LEU A 222 -2.14 6.30 5.92
C LEU A 222 -1.11 7.44 5.92
N GLY A 223 -1.57 8.69 5.77
CA GLY A 223 -0.69 9.85 5.83
C GLY A 223 0.04 10.00 7.18
N ILE A 224 -0.63 9.73 8.29
CA ILE A 224 0.01 9.71 9.62
C ILE A 224 1.04 8.58 9.71
N GLY A 225 0.72 7.39 9.19
CA GLY A 225 1.65 6.27 9.11
C GLY A 225 2.91 6.61 8.31
N GLU A 226 2.76 7.26 7.16
CA GLU A 226 3.88 7.73 6.34
C GLU A 226 4.72 8.76 7.09
N LEU A 227 4.09 9.73 7.77
CA LEU A 227 4.79 10.70 8.64
C LEU A 227 5.57 10.01 9.77
N LEU A 228 5.11 8.85 10.22
CA LEU A 228 5.77 8.04 11.25
C LEU A 228 6.73 6.98 10.69
N ALA A 229 6.89 6.91 9.36
CA ALA A 229 7.62 5.86 8.67
C ALA A 229 7.17 4.44 9.09
N HIS A 230 5.86 4.25 9.32
CA HIS A 230 5.26 2.94 9.59
C HIS A 230 5.22 2.08 8.33
N PRO A 231 5.35 0.76 8.46
CA PRO A 231 5.00 -0.13 7.36
C PRO A 231 3.51 0.01 7.04
N LEU A 232 3.19 0.09 5.75
CA LEU A 232 1.82 0.26 5.25
C LEU A 232 0.85 -0.74 5.91
N ILE A 233 1.24 -2.01 5.98
CA ILE A 233 0.46 -3.12 6.56
C ILE A 233 0.11 -2.87 8.04
N ALA A 234 1.01 -2.30 8.85
CA ALA A 234 0.69 -1.96 10.25
C ALA A 234 -0.40 -0.89 10.37
N VAL A 235 -0.63 -0.09 9.33
CA VAL A 235 -1.72 0.89 9.32
C VAL A 235 -2.99 0.26 8.77
N HIS A 236 -2.95 -0.30 7.55
CA HIS A 236 -4.18 -0.66 6.85
C HIS A 236 -4.75 -2.03 7.21
N ASP A 237 -3.91 -3.00 7.58
CA ASP A 237 -4.36 -4.38 7.70
C ASP A 237 -5.36 -4.53 8.85
N GLU A 238 -6.36 -5.39 8.67
CA GLU A 238 -7.49 -5.62 9.59
C GLU A 238 -8.39 -4.39 9.89
N LEU A 239 -8.16 -3.22 9.28
CA LEU A 239 -9.06 -2.08 9.47
C LEU A 239 -10.42 -2.31 8.79
N ASN A 240 -11.50 -2.04 9.53
CA ASN A 240 -12.86 -2.08 8.98
C ASN A 240 -13.18 -0.79 8.21
N VAL A 241 -12.64 -0.69 6.99
CA VAL A 241 -12.83 0.48 6.13
C VAL A 241 -14.17 0.37 5.37
N ARG A 242 -14.95 1.45 5.43
CA ARG A 242 -16.14 1.67 4.61
C ARG A 242 -15.70 2.21 3.27
N TRP A 243 -15.43 1.28 2.36
CA TRP A 243 -15.04 1.60 1.01
C TRP A 243 -16.18 2.25 0.22
N PRO A 244 -15.89 3.19 -0.70
CA PRO A 244 -16.85 3.61 -1.70
C PRO A 244 -17.22 2.43 -2.60
N ALA A 245 -18.33 2.56 -3.35
CA ALA A 245 -18.71 1.56 -4.34
C ALA A 245 -17.59 1.37 -5.37
N ILE A 246 -17.41 0.13 -5.82
CA ILE A 246 -16.46 -0.22 -6.87
C ILE A 246 -16.86 0.50 -8.16
N ASP A 247 -15.97 1.34 -8.68
CA ASP A 247 -16.16 2.07 -9.94
C ASP A 247 -15.11 1.62 -10.97
N PRO A 248 -15.48 0.76 -11.95
CA PRO A 248 -14.56 0.35 -13.00
C PRO A 248 -14.21 1.48 -13.98
N GLY A 249 -14.88 2.64 -13.91
CA GLY A 249 -14.53 3.86 -14.66
C GLY A 249 -13.43 4.70 -13.99
N ARG A 250 -13.06 4.41 -12.74
CA ARG A 250 -11.95 5.07 -12.04
C ARG A 250 -10.62 4.79 -12.74
N ARG A 251 -9.74 5.78 -12.81
CA ARG A 251 -8.41 5.67 -13.46
C ARG A 251 -7.25 6.25 -12.63
N ASN A 252 -7.53 6.86 -11.48
CA ASN A 252 -6.53 7.42 -10.57
C ASN A 252 -6.09 6.39 -9.52
N PHE A 253 -5.40 5.34 -9.96
CA PHE A 253 -4.82 4.34 -9.08
C PHE A 253 -3.44 4.78 -8.57
N ASP A 254 -3.19 4.59 -7.28
CA ASP A 254 -1.99 5.11 -6.60
C ASP A 254 -0.70 4.36 -7.01
N LEU A 255 -0.80 3.11 -7.48
CA LEU A 255 0.34 2.35 -8.03
C LEU A 255 0.61 2.66 -9.50
N GLY A 256 0.04 3.76 -10.01
CA GLY A 256 0.15 4.20 -11.39
C GLY A 256 -0.59 3.28 -12.35
N ARG A 257 -0.08 2.07 -12.60
CA ARG A 257 -0.57 1.15 -13.62
C ARG A 257 -1.81 0.38 -13.14
N PHE A 258 -2.74 0.08 -14.06
CA PHE A 258 -3.92 -0.77 -13.80
C PHE A 258 -4.40 -1.47 -15.08
N GLY A 259 -5.31 -2.44 -14.93
CA GLY A 259 -5.97 -3.14 -16.04
C GLY A 259 -5.02 -4.05 -16.85
N LEU A 260 -5.31 -4.22 -18.14
CA LEU A 260 -4.52 -5.06 -19.04
C LEU A 260 -3.01 -4.72 -19.12
N PRO A 261 -2.58 -3.45 -19.12
CA PRO A 261 -1.17 -3.09 -19.02
C PRO A 261 -0.43 -3.72 -17.85
N VAL A 262 -1.05 -3.77 -16.66
CA VAL A 262 -0.43 -4.41 -15.48
C VAL A 262 -0.37 -5.90 -15.64
N LEU A 263 -1.43 -6.52 -16.17
CA LEU A 263 -1.41 -7.94 -16.47
C LEU A 263 -0.27 -8.27 -17.45
N ALA A 264 -0.08 -7.47 -18.50
CA ALA A 264 1.01 -7.65 -19.46
C ALA A 264 2.39 -7.46 -18.81
N SER A 265 2.53 -6.49 -17.90
CA SER A 265 3.76 -6.28 -17.13
C SER A 265 4.06 -7.42 -16.16
N MET A 266 3.04 -8.00 -15.53
CA MET A 266 3.20 -9.15 -14.62
C MET A 266 3.67 -10.39 -15.37
N PHE A 267 3.17 -10.61 -16.58
CA PHE A 267 3.57 -11.71 -17.46
C PHE A 267 4.67 -11.31 -18.45
N HIS A 268 5.52 -10.35 -18.08
CA HIS A 268 6.60 -9.89 -18.94
C HIS A 268 7.63 -10.99 -19.21
N GLY A 269 7.87 -11.28 -20.49
CA GLY A 269 8.86 -12.26 -20.94
C GLY A 269 8.67 -13.64 -20.27
N THR A 270 9.72 -14.11 -19.60
CA THR A 270 9.74 -15.38 -18.84
C THR A 270 9.94 -15.18 -17.33
N ASP A 271 10.13 -13.94 -16.87
CA ASP A 271 10.54 -13.64 -15.49
C ASP A 271 9.42 -13.89 -14.48
N TRP A 272 8.16 -13.87 -14.94
CA TRP A 272 6.98 -14.17 -14.13
C TRP A 272 7.03 -15.55 -13.46
N LYS A 273 7.77 -16.51 -14.03
CA LYS A 273 7.94 -17.87 -13.49
C LYS A 273 8.64 -17.88 -12.13
N TYR A 274 9.44 -16.87 -11.83
CA TYR A 274 10.11 -16.73 -10.54
C TYR A 274 9.17 -16.22 -9.44
N GLN A 275 8.00 -15.69 -9.80
CA GLN A 275 7.03 -15.14 -8.86
C GLN A 275 5.95 -16.16 -8.48
N GLY A 276 5.67 -17.14 -9.34
CA GLY A 276 4.70 -18.19 -9.09
C GLY A 276 4.14 -18.80 -10.38
N THR A 277 3.12 -19.64 -10.23
CA THR A 277 2.33 -20.18 -11.34
C THR A 277 1.45 -19.10 -11.97
N VAL A 278 0.94 -19.36 -13.19
CA VAL A 278 -0.04 -18.46 -13.85
C VAL A 278 -1.25 -18.17 -12.95
N ALA A 279 -1.75 -19.19 -12.25
CA ALA A 279 -2.90 -19.04 -11.36
C ALA A 279 -2.58 -18.21 -10.10
N GLU A 280 -1.39 -18.37 -9.51
CA GLU A 280 -0.96 -17.60 -8.34
C GLU A 280 -0.71 -16.15 -8.70
N ASN A 281 0.00 -15.89 -9.81
CA ASN A 281 0.26 -14.53 -10.29
C ASN A 281 -1.06 -13.82 -10.62
N LEU A 282 -1.97 -14.46 -11.34
CA LEU A 282 -3.28 -13.89 -11.64
C LEU A 282 -4.09 -13.60 -10.37
N ARG A 283 -4.09 -14.52 -9.39
CA ARG A 283 -4.77 -14.32 -8.10
C ARG A 283 -4.18 -13.14 -7.32
N SER A 284 -2.85 -13.04 -7.30
CA SER A 284 -2.12 -11.93 -6.69
C SER A 284 -2.50 -10.59 -7.33
N LEU A 285 -2.57 -10.54 -8.67
CA LEU A 285 -2.95 -9.33 -9.40
C LEU A 285 -4.38 -8.88 -9.09
N VAL A 286 -5.37 -9.77 -9.21
CA VAL A 286 -6.78 -9.40 -9.01
C VAL A 286 -7.07 -9.05 -7.55
N GLY A 287 -6.27 -9.54 -6.61
CA GLY A 287 -6.31 -9.19 -5.20
C GLY A 287 -5.45 -7.99 -4.80
N SER A 288 -4.77 -7.33 -5.74
CA SER A 288 -3.86 -6.20 -5.50
C SER A 288 -4.64 -4.90 -5.25
N ASP A 289 -5.55 -4.91 -4.28
CA ASP A 289 -6.46 -3.80 -4.02
C ASP A 289 -5.80 -2.63 -3.30
N ALA A 290 -4.54 -2.78 -2.84
CA ALA A 290 -3.71 -1.76 -2.18
C ALA A 290 -4.54 -0.85 -1.25
N VAL A 291 -4.53 0.46 -1.49
CA VAL A 291 -5.27 1.49 -0.75
C VAL A 291 -6.63 1.85 -1.39
N SER A 292 -7.10 1.01 -2.31
CA SER A 292 -8.37 1.16 -3.03
C SER A 292 -9.45 0.23 -2.49
N ALA A 293 -10.70 0.46 -2.91
CA ALA A 293 -11.81 -0.43 -2.55
C ALA A 293 -11.50 -1.86 -3.03
N PRO A 294 -11.66 -2.88 -2.18
CA PRO A 294 -11.48 -4.27 -2.56
C PRO A 294 -12.26 -4.62 -3.83
N GLY A 295 -11.58 -5.22 -4.81
CA GLY A 295 -12.13 -5.51 -6.14
C GLY A 295 -11.92 -4.40 -7.18
N SER A 296 -11.37 -3.23 -6.84
CA SER A 296 -11.19 -2.13 -7.82
C SER A 296 -10.31 -2.54 -9.00
N TYR A 297 -9.18 -3.22 -8.74
CA TYR A 297 -8.30 -3.68 -9.81
C TYR A 297 -8.95 -4.79 -10.65
N ALA A 298 -9.64 -5.73 -9.99
CA ALA A 298 -10.40 -6.77 -10.67
C ALA A 298 -11.50 -6.19 -11.57
N ALA A 299 -12.19 -5.14 -11.14
CA ALA A 299 -13.27 -4.50 -11.90
C ALA A 299 -12.73 -3.81 -13.16
N VAL A 300 -11.64 -3.05 -13.06
CA VAL A 300 -11.03 -2.39 -14.21
C VAL A 300 -10.40 -3.39 -15.18
N LEU A 301 -9.74 -4.42 -14.67
CA LEU A 301 -9.21 -5.50 -15.51
C LEU A 301 -10.35 -6.26 -16.22
N LEU A 302 -11.45 -6.55 -15.52
CA LEU A 302 -12.63 -7.18 -16.13
C LEU A 302 -13.24 -6.30 -17.23
N GLU A 303 -13.31 -4.98 -17.03
CA GLU A 303 -13.78 -4.05 -18.05
C GLU A 303 -12.90 -4.12 -19.31
N ASP A 304 -11.57 -3.97 -19.16
CA ASP A 304 -10.63 -4.02 -20.28
C ASP A 304 -10.72 -5.34 -21.05
N VAL A 305 -10.77 -6.46 -20.32
CA VAL A 305 -10.86 -7.81 -20.88
C VAL A 305 -12.16 -7.98 -21.66
N ARG A 306 -13.30 -7.56 -21.10
CA ARG A 306 -14.59 -7.64 -21.78
C ARG A 306 -14.63 -6.78 -23.04
N ARG A 307 -14.10 -5.56 -22.98
CA ARG A 307 -14.00 -4.69 -24.16
C ARG A 307 -13.26 -5.36 -25.32
N LEU A 308 -12.17 -6.07 -25.03
CA LEU A 308 -11.44 -6.83 -26.06
C LEU A 308 -12.18 -8.08 -26.51
N LEU A 309 -12.72 -8.87 -25.58
CA LEU A 309 -13.46 -10.10 -25.89
C LEU A 309 -14.67 -9.80 -26.79
N ASP A 310 -15.41 -8.73 -26.48
CA ASP A 310 -16.61 -8.29 -27.21
C ASP A 310 -16.27 -7.49 -28.48
N SER A 311 -14.99 -7.17 -28.73
CA SER A 311 -14.57 -6.42 -29.91
C SER A 311 -14.57 -7.25 -31.19
N ALA A 312 -14.70 -6.57 -32.33
CA ALA A 312 -14.58 -7.15 -33.66
C ALA A 312 -13.11 -7.37 -34.12
N LEU A 313 -12.13 -7.16 -33.24
CA LEU A 313 -10.73 -7.40 -33.57
C LEU A 313 -10.50 -8.90 -33.85
N SER A 314 -9.63 -9.21 -34.81
CA SER A 314 -9.29 -10.60 -35.08
C SER A 314 -8.46 -11.21 -33.94
N ASP A 315 -8.51 -12.53 -33.82
CA ASP A 315 -7.72 -13.28 -32.83
C ASP A 315 -6.23 -13.03 -33.01
N GLU A 316 -5.79 -12.90 -34.26
CA GLU A 316 -4.41 -12.55 -34.62
C GLU A 316 -4.04 -11.15 -34.12
N ALA A 317 -4.91 -10.16 -34.29
CA ALA A 317 -4.66 -8.80 -33.82
C ALA A 317 -4.56 -8.74 -32.30
N VAL A 318 -5.51 -9.36 -31.58
CA VAL A 318 -5.49 -9.43 -30.11
C VAL A 318 -4.25 -10.17 -29.62
N THR A 319 -3.86 -11.27 -30.29
CA THR A 319 -2.66 -12.04 -29.95
C THR A 319 -1.39 -11.24 -30.16
N ALA A 320 -1.24 -10.58 -31.30
CA ALA A 320 -0.09 -9.74 -31.61
C ALA A 320 0.05 -8.62 -30.58
N MET A 321 -1.04 -7.92 -30.26
CA MET A 321 -1.04 -6.86 -29.26
C MET A 321 -0.64 -7.36 -27.86
N TRP A 322 -1.25 -8.45 -27.39
CA TRP A 322 -0.93 -9.05 -26.10
C TRP A 322 0.54 -9.46 -25.99
N ARG A 323 1.06 -10.18 -26.99
CA ARG A 323 2.44 -10.66 -27.01
C ARG A 323 3.44 -9.52 -27.13
N THR A 324 3.12 -8.46 -27.87
CA THR A 324 3.98 -7.27 -27.93
C THR A 324 4.04 -6.55 -26.58
N ALA A 325 2.89 -6.33 -25.93
CA ALA A 325 2.80 -5.63 -24.64
C ALA A 325 3.42 -6.39 -23.47
N SER A 326 3.47 -7.73 -23.54
CA SER A 326 4.08 -8.61 -22.54
C SER A 326 5.51 -9.05 -22.89
N LYS A 327 6.12 -8.58 -24.00
CA LYS A 327 7.43 -9.04 -24.50
C LYS A 327 7.51 -10.55 -24.75
N ARG A 328 6.41 -11.15 -25.18
CA ARG A 328 6.28 -12.59 -25.43
C ARG A 328 6.28 -12.98 -26.91
N LEU A 329 6.49 -12.03 -27.83
CA LEU A 329 6.56 -12.30 -29.28
C LEU A 329 7.59 -13.39 -29.66
N TYR A 330 8.73 -13.41 -28.97
CA TYR A 330 9.85 -14.30 -29.26
C TYR A 330 10.03 -15.43 -28.24
N VAL A 331 9.05 -15.64 -27.35
CA VAL A 331 9.08 -16.76 -26.42
C VAL A 331 8.73 -18.01 -27.20
N ASP A 332 9.73 -18.87 -27.39
CA ASP A 332 9.56 -20.15 -28.07
C ASP A 332 8.66 -21.07 -27.24
N ALA A 333 7.62 -21.62 -27.88
CA ALA A 333 6.72 -22.59 -27.27
C ALA A 333 7.46 -23.84 -26.76
N ALA A 334 8.63 -24.17 -27.33
CA ALA A 334 9.46 -25.29 -26.87
C ALA A 334 10.22 -25.02 -25.56
N TYR A 335 10.43 -23.75 -25.19
CA TYR A 335 11.00 -23.35 -23.90
C TYR A 335 9.92 -23.06 -22.85
N ASP A 336 8.66 -22.99 -23.26
CA ASP A 336 7.51 -22.77 -22.39
C ASP A 336 6.88 -24.10 -21.96
N ASN A 337 7.66 -24.91 -21.23
CA ASN A 337 7.27 -26.25 -20.78
C ASN A 337 6.06 -26.30 -19.81
N ASP A 338 5.46 -25.16 -19.44
CA ASP A 338 4.41 -25.06 -18.40
C ASP A 338 3.27 -24.09 -18.78
N GLU A 339 2.72 -24.19 -19.99
CA GLU A 339 1.27 -24.09 -20.29
C GLU A 339 0.95 -23.41 -21.63
N GLY A 340 1.88 -22.67 -22.27
CA GLY A 340 1.56 -21.91 -23.48
C GLY A 340 0.24 -21.14 -23.32
N PHE A 341 0.01 -20.57 -22.13
CA PHE A 341 -1.31 -20.12 -21.71
C PHE A 341 -1.85 -19.02 -22.65
N ASP A 342 -0.96 -18.29 -23.31
CA ASP A 342 -1.20 -17.27 -24.32
C ASP A 342 -1.03 -17.77 -25.77
N ALA A 343 -1.12 -19.08 -26.00
CA ALA A 343 -1.25 -19.67 -27.34
C ALA A 343 -2.59 -19.30 -27.98
N ASP A 344 -3.66 -19.31 -27.17
CA ASP A 344 -4.97 -18.74 -27.49
C ASP A 344 -5.24 -17.58 -26.53
N VAL A 345 -4.97 -16.35 -26.99
CA VAL A 345 -5.11 -15.16 -26.15
C VAL A 345 -6.57 -14.89 -25.79
N ARG A 346 -7.55 -15.30 -26.61
CA ARG A 346 -8.96 -15.13 -26.24
C ARG A 346 -9.34 -16.08 -25.11
N ALA A 347 -8.95 -17.35 -25.17
CA ALA A 347 -9.14 -18.29 -24.07
C ALA A 347 -8.42 -17.82 -22.79
N TRP A 348 -7.23 -17.23 -22.92
CA TRP A 348 -6.53 -16.59 -21.80
C TRP A 348 -7.33 -15.45 -21.19
N LEU A 349 -7.82 -14.51 -22.01
CA LEU A 349 -8.64 -13.39 -21.55
C LEU A 349 -9.94 -13.86 -20.87
N GLU A 350 -10.56 -14.95 -21.34
CA GLU A 350 -11.71 -15.56 -20.66
C GLU A 350 -11.35 -16.12 -19.26
N ARG A 351 -10.17 -16.73 -19.11
CA ARG A 351 -9.63 -17.19 -17.81
C ARG A 351 -9.42 -16.01 -16.87
N VAL A 352 -8.87 -14.90 -17.37
CA VAL A 352 -8.69 -13.64 -16.62
C VAL A 352 -10.04 -13.07 -16.19
N ALA A 353 -11.02 -13.00 -17.09
CA ALA A 353 -12.36 -12.52 -16.78
C ALA A 353 -13.02 -13.33 -15.66
N ARG A 354 -12.84 -14.66 -15.68
CA ARG A 354 -13.35 -15.54 -14.62
C ARG A 354 -12.71 -15.26 -13.27
N ALA A 355 -11.37 -15.14 -13.22
CA ALA A 355 -10.66 -14.80 -11.99
C ALA A 355 -11.10 -13.44 -11.42
N CYS A 356 -11.31 -12.43 -12.28
CA CYS A 356 -11.82 -11.14 -11.84
C CYS A 356 -13.23 -11.25 -11.27
N LEU A 357 -14.13 -11.99 -11.93
CA LEU A 357 -15.49 -12.21 -11.45
C LEU A 357 -15.53 -12.97 -10.12
N ASP A 358 -14.67 -13.97 -9.95
CA ASP A 358 -14.59 -14.72 -8.70
C ASP A 358 -14.12 -13.83 -7.55
N ARG A 359 -13.10 -12.99 -7.79
CA ARG A 359 -12.65 -11.99 -6.82
C ARG A 359 -13.74 -10.98 -6.48
N LEU A 360 -14.45 -10.46 -7.48
CA LEU A 360 -15.52 -9.48 -7.27
C LEU A 360 -16.66 -10.06 -6.44
N ARG A 361 -17.05 -11.33 -6.67
CA ARG A 361 -18.04 -12.02 -5.85
C ARG A 361 -17.58 -12.26 -4.42
N GLU A 362 -16.29 -12.47 -4.20
CA GLU A 362 -15.70 -12.65 -2.87
C GLU A 362 -15.80 -11.36 -2.04
N VAL A 363 -15.44 -10.22 -2.63
CA VAL A 363 -15.35 -8.94 -1.91
C VAL A 363 -16.66 -8.15 -1.89
N ASP A 364 -17.49 -8.30 -2.91
CA ASP A 364 -18.80 -7.68 -3.03
C ASP A 364 -19.79 -8.65 -3.73
N PRO A 365 -20.46 -9.53 -2.96
CA PRO A 365 -21.38 -10.52 -3.50
C PRO A 365 -22.56 -9.93 -4.29
N VAL A 366 -22.87 -8.64 -4.12
CA VAL A 366 -23.95 -7.96 -4.85
C VAL A 366 -23.43 -7.14 -6.04
N TYR A 367 -22.12 -7.17 -6.30
CA TYR A 367 -21.53 -6.47 -7.44
C TYR A 367 -22.11 -6.95 -8.76
N VAL A 368 -22.58 -6.00 -9.56
CA VAL A 368 -23.01 -6.24 -10.94
C VAL A 368 -21.96 -5.65 -11.86
N PRO A 369 -21.30 -6.46 -12.72
CA PRO A 369 -20.33 -5.96 -13.68
C PRO A 369 -20.87 -4.81 -14.53
N TYR A 370 -20.20 -3.67 -14.43
CA TYR A 370 -20.51 -2.46 -15.17
C TYR A 370 -19.39 -2.18 -16.18
N LEU A 371 -19.76 -1.74 -17.39
CA LEU A 371 -18.82 -1.25 -18.40
C LEU A 371 -19.00 0.26 -18.47
N SER A 372 -17.96 1.01 -18.11
CA SER A 372 -18.02 2.47 -18.23
C SER A 372 -18.14 2.91 -19.70
N PRO A 373 -18.67 4.11 -20.01
CA PRO A 373 -18.68 4.62 -21.38
C PRO A 373 -17.26 4.84 -21.93
N ALA A 374 -16.98 4.40 -23.16
CA ALA A 374 -15.68 4.64 -23.81
C ALA A 374 -15.39 6.13 -23.99
N ARG A 375 -14.12 6.54 -23.81
CA ARG A 375 -13.67 7.95 -23.88
C ARG A 375 -13.43 8.42 -25.33
N THR A 376 -14.46 8.26 -26.16
CA THR A 376 -14.42 8.53 -27.62
C THR A 376 -14.15 9.99 -27.98
N ASP A 377 -14.35 10.93 -27.06
CA ASP A 377 -13.97 12.33 -27.22
C ASP A 377 -12.44 12.53 -27.38
N LEU A 378 -11.65 11.53 -26.97
CA LEU A 378 -10.18 11.57 -27.02
C LEU A 378 -9.58 10.75 -28.17
N THR A 379 -10.38 10.05 -28.98
CA THR A 379 -9.93 9.18 -30.08
C THR A 379 -8.91 9.88 -30.98
N GLY A 380 -9.20 11.09 -31.46
CA GLY A 380 -8.30 11.81 -32.37
C GLY A 380 -6.97 12.22 -31.75
N ALA A 381 -6.94 12.46 -30.44
CA ALA A 381 -5.71 12.81 -29.73
C ALA A 381 -4.84 11.57 -29.47
N VAL A 382 -5.45 10.44 -29.06
CA VAL A 382 -4.74 9.19 -28.86
C VAL A 382 -4.20 8.62 -30.18
N LEU A 383 -5.00 8.63 -31.26
CA LEU A 383 -4.56 8.18 -32.59
C LEU A 383 -3.32 8.93 -33.09
N ARG A 384 -3.22 10.23 -32.77
CA ARG A 384 -2.03 11.04 -33.12
C ARG A 384 -0.78 10.45 -32.47
N GLU A 385 -0.84 10.15 -31.19
CA GLU A 385 0.31 9.64 -30.44
C GLU A 385 0.67 8.20 -30.87
N VAL A 386 -0.32 7.33 -31.14
CA VAL A 386 -0.08 5.99 -31.70
C VAL A 386 0.67 6.09 -33.04
N ARG A 387 0.21 6.95 -33.95
CA ARG A 387 0.85 7.16 -35.25
C ARG A 387 2.25 7.77 -35.15
N GLU A 388 2.49 8.60 -34.14
CA GLU A 388 3.81 9.18 -33.89
C GLU A 388 4.78 8.14 -33.31
N ALA A 389 4.30 7.21 -32.47
CA ALA A 389 5.07 6.09 -31.96
C ALA A 389 5.42 5.07 -33.06
N ALA A 390 4.54 4.89 -34.05
CA ALA A 390 4.81 4.06 -35.24
C ALA A 390 5.95 4.58 -36.14
N ARG A 391 6.49 5.78 -35.87
CA ARG A 391 7.66 6.34 -36.58
C ARG A 391 8.99 6.07 -35.87
N THR A 392 8.97 5.34 -34.77
CA THR A 392 10.17 4.94 -34.04
C THR A 392 10.95 3.85 -34.80
N GLU A 393 12.19 3.60 -34.39
CA GLU A 393 13.01 2.54 -34.98
C GLU A 393 12.67 1.14 -34.46
N ALA A 394 11.92 1.05 -33.36
CA ALA A 394 11.50 -0.21 -32.76
C ALA A 394 10.45 -0.92 -33.64
N ALA A 395 10.84 -2.02 -34.28
CA ALA A 395 10.00 -2.76 -35.22
C ALA A 395 8.71 -3.26 -34.55
N GLU A 396 8.81 -3.77 -33.33
CA GLU A 396 7.70 -4.29 -32.53
C GLU A 396 6.59 -3.26 -32.33
N VAL A 397 6.95 -1.99 -32.15
CA VAL A 397 6.00 -0.87 -32.02
C VAL A 397 5.34 -0.55 -33.35
N ARG A 398 6.10 -0.59 -34.45
CA ARG A 398 5.57 -0.33 -35.80
C ARG A 398 4.59 -1.41 -36.23
N ASP A 399 4.93 -2.67 -35.96
CA ASP A 399 4.17 -3.83 -36.40
C ASP A 399 2.81 -3.92 -35.70
N VAL A 400 2.73 -3.48 -34.43
CA VAL A 400 1.47 -3.46 -33.67
C VAL A 400 0.69 -2.15 -33.79
N ALA A 401 1.27 -1.11 -34.40
CA ALA A 401 0.65 0.23 -34.44
C ALA A 401 -0.74 0.24 -35.08
N ARG A 402 -0.95 -0.56 -36.13
CA ARG A 402 -2.27 -0.68 -36.77
C ARG A 402 -3.32 -1.30 -35.86
N VAL A 403 -2.93 -2.34 -35.12
CA VAL A 403 -3.81 -2.95 -34.12
C VAL A 403 -4.15 -1.96 -33.02
N LEU A 404 -3.18 -1.17 -32.54
CA LEU A 404 -3.44 -0.10 -31.57
C LEU A 404 -4.38 0.98 -32.12
N GLU A 405 -4.25 1.37 -33.40
CA GLU A 405 -5.22 2.28 -34.03
C GLU A 405 -6.64 1.68 -34.02
N ASP A 406 -6.76 0.39 -34.34
CA ASP A 406 -8.06 -0.31 -34.35
C ASP A 406 -8.65 -0.41 -32.92
N VAL A 407 -7.83 -0.65 -31.90
CA VAL A 407 -8.27 -0.60 -30.49
C VAL A 407 -8.80 0.78 -30.13
N VAL A 408 -8.08 1.84 -30.50
CA VAL A 408 -8.50 3.22 -30.20
C VAL A 408 -9.81 3.59 -30.92
N ILE A 409 -10.05 3.07 -32.12
CA ILE A 409 -11.24 3.37 -32.92
C ILE A 409 -12.44 2.53 -32.48
N THR A 410 -12.23 1.23 -32.27
CA THR A 410 -13.32 0.24 -32.17
C THR A 410 -13.55 -0.28 -30.76
N VAL A 411 -12.60 -0.09 -29.84
CA VAL A 411 -12.66 -0.64 -28.48
C VAL A 411 -12.74 0.48 -27.44
N ASP A 412 -11.62 1.18 -27.20
CA ASP A 412 -11.56 2.33 -26.29
C ASP A 412 -10.24 3.11 -26.49
N PRO A 413 -10.29 4.43 -26.72
CA PRO A 413 -9.09 5.27 -26.71
C PRO A 413 -8.28 5.20 -25.41
N ASP A 414 -8.95 5.04 -24.26
CA ASP A 414 -8.28 4.89 -22.96
C ASP A 414 -7.39 3.64 -22.94
N LEU A 415 -7.97 2.48 -23.28
CA LEU A 415 -7.24 1.22 -23.32
C LEU A 415 -6.11 1.25 -24.34
N GLY A 416 -6.37 1.78 -25.54
CA GLY A 416 -5.37 1.92 -26.59
C GLY A 416 -4.18 2.80 -26.16
N PHE A 417 -4.44 3.89 -25.44
CA PHE A 417 -3.39 4.75 -24.91
C PHE A 417 -2.56 4.05 -23.83
N ARG A 418 -3.18 3.36 -22.87
CA ARG A 418 -2.45 2.63 -21.82
C ARG A 418 -1.61 1.48 -22.38
N LEU A 419 -2.11 0.78 -23.40
CA LEU A 419 -1.35 -0.26 -24.09
C LEU A 419 -0.16 0.30 -24.88
N LEU A 420 -0.33 1.47 -25.52
CA LEU A 420 0.79 2.18 -26.15
C LEU A 420 1.90 2.46 -25.14
N LEU A 421 1.57 3.05 -23.98
CA LEU A 421 2.54 3.36 -22.94
C LEU A 421 3.26 2.09 -22.43
N GLN A 422 2.51 1.01 -22.18
CA GLN A 422 3.09 -0.28 -21.80
C GLN A 422 4.04 -0.86 -22.84
N ILE A 423 3.71 -0.74 -24.14
CA ILE A 423 4.57 -1.20 -25.23
C ILE A 423 5.86 -0.37 -25.31
N LEU A 424 5.75 0.95 -25.20
CA LEU A 424 6.93 1.83 -25.18
C LEU A 424 7.84 1.52 -23.98
N PHE A 425 7.27 1.26 -22.80
CA PHE A 425 8.00 0.81 -21.62
C PHE A 425 8.72 -0.53 -21.87
N THR A 426 7.98 -1.53 -22.34
CA THR A 426 8.42 -2.92 -22.51
C THR A 426 9.61 -3.06 -23.45
N HIS A 427 9.67 -2.19 -24.47
CA HIS A 427 10.70 -2.16 -25.50
C HIS A 427 11.69 -1.00 -25.34
N ASP A 428 11.72 -0.38 -24.15
CA ASP A 428 12.66 0.68 -23.77
C ASP A 428 12.72 1.83 -24.79
N VAL A 429 11.59 2.17 -25.42
CA VAL A 429 11.54 3.16 -26.49
C VAL A 429 11.67 4.56 -25.92
N PRO A 430 12.70 5.34 -26.29
CA PRO A 430 12.90 6.68 -25.76
C PRO A 430 11.74 7.62 -26.13
N VAL A 431 11.19 8.30 -25.14
CA VAL A 431 10.14 9.32 -25.33
C VAL A 431 10.69 10.71 -25.02
N PRO A 432 10.78 11.61 -26.03
CA PRO A 432 11.23 12.99 -25.83
C PRO A 432 10.31 13.78 -24.88
N ASP A 433 10.86 14.77 -24.17
CA ASP A 433 10.13 15.54 -23.14
C ASP A 433 8.85 16.18 -23.68
N ALA A 434 8.91 16.79 -24.87
CA ALA A 434 7.74 17.38 -25.52
C ALA A 434 6.62 16.36 -25.78
N ARG A 435 6.92 15.07 -25.92
CA ARG A 435 5.92 14.00 -26.03
C ARG A 435 5.46 13.54 -24.65
N ARG A 436 6.35 13.48 -23.65
CA ARG A 436 5.97 13.21 -22.24
C ARG A 436 4.95 14.22 -21.72
N ASP A 437 5.13 15.50 -22.02
CA ASP A 437 4.18 16.55 -21.60
C ASP A 437 2.80 16.38 -22.23
N ARG A 438 2.75 15.94 -23.50
CA ARG A 438 1.48 15.59 -24.17
C ARG A 438 0.87 14.35 -23.55
N TYR A 439 1.66 13.33 -23.22
CA TYR A 439 1.18 12.14 -22.53
C TYR A 439 0.62 12.50 -21.16
N ARG A 440 1.25 13.41 -20.42
CA ARG A 440 0.73 13.95 -19.14
C ARG A 440 -0.61 14.64 -19.33
N THR A 441 -0.70 15.54 -20.30
CA THR A 441 -1.95 16.22 -20.63
C THR A 441 -3.06 15.23 -21.02
N LEU A 442 -2.73 14.17 -21.77
CA LEU A 442 -3.70 13.13 -22.13
C LEU A 442 -4.11 12.26 -20.93
N GLY A 443 -3.14 11.85 -20.10
CA GLY A 443 -3.39 11.09 -18.89
C GLY A 443 -4.29 11.85 -17.91
N GLU A 444 -4.05 13.13 -17.69
CA GLU A 444 -4.91 14.01 -16.88
C GLU A 444 -6.34 14.05 -17.43
N ARG A 445 -6.52 14.19 -18.74
CA ARG A 445 -7.85 14.18 -19.39
C ARG A 445 -8.54 12.82 -19.27
N LEU A 446 -7.79 11.73 -19.27
CA LEU A 446 -8.28 10.37 -19.06
C LEU A 446 -8.54 10.07 -17.57
N GLY A 447 -8.05 10.90 -16.64
CA GLY A 447 -8.22 10.76 -15.20
C GLY A 447 -7.14 9.90 -14.53
N PHE A 448 -5.95 9.80 -15.13
CA PHE A 448 -4.83 9.03 -14.58
C PHE A 448 -4.21 9.76 -13.39
N SER A 449 -3.63 8.99 -12.45
CA SER A 449 -2.77 9.56 -11.41
C SER A 449 -1.48 10.12 -12.04
N PRO A 450 -0.86 11.14 -11.43
CA PRO A 450 0.44 11.66 -11.89
C PRO A 450 1.52 10.58 -12.01
N ASP A 451 1.51 9.60 -11.11
CA ASP A 451 2.50 8.52 -11.03
C ASP A 451 2.38 7.51 -12.19
N HIS A 452 1.20 7.40 -12.83
CA HIS A 452 0.95 6.48 -13.94
C HIS A 452 1.99 6.59 -15.07
N LEU A 453 2.46 7.80 -15.36
CA LEU A 453 3.36 8.06 -16.48
C LEU A 453 4.83 8.00 -16.09
N ASP A 454 5.15 8.37 -14.86
CA ASP A 454 6.52 8.33 -14.35
C ASP A 454 7.04 6.89 -14.24
N ASP A 455 6.14 5.94 -13.95
CA ASP A 455 6.45 4.51 -13.88
C ASP A 455 6.51 3.80 -15.24
N GLN A 456 5.92 4.39 -16.28
CA GLN A 456 5.76 3.75 -17.60
C GLN A 456 6.69 4.30 -18.69
N LEU A 457 7.48 5.34 -18.43
CA LEU A 457 8.29 5.94 -19.49
C LEU A 457 9.78 5.91 -19.12
N PRO A 458 10.62 5.10 -19.80
CA PRO A 458 12.03 4.92 -19.45
C PRO A 458 12.73 6.27 -19.38
N ARG A 459 13.28 6.65 -18.22
CA ARG A 459 14.01 7.93 -18.11
C ARG A 459 15.23 7.87 -19.03
N ARG A 460 15.47 8.95 -19.78
CA ARG A 460 16.70 9.07 -20.57
C ARG A 460 17.87 8.95 -19.60
N LYS A 461 18.75 7.97 -19.81
CA LYS A 461 20.07 8.00 -19.17
C LYS A 461 20.84 9.11 -19.88
N ASP A 462 21.06 10.21 -19.17
CA ASP A 462 21.92 11.30 -19.63
C ASP A 462 23.37 10.85 -19.76
#